data_AF-A0AAN4L5H5-F1
#
_entry.id   AF-A0AAN4L5H5-F1
#
_cell.length_a   1.000
_cell.length_b   1.000
_cell.length_c   1.000
_cell.angle_alpha   90.00
_cell.angle_beta   90.00
_cell.angle_gamma   90.00
#
_symmetry.space_group_name_H-M   'P 1'
#
loop_
_entity.id
_entity.type
_entity.pdbx_description
1 polymer ?
#
loop_
_entity_poly.entity_id
_entity_poly.type
_entity_poly.pdbx_seq_one_letter_code
_entity_poly.pdbx_strand_id
1 'polypeptide(L)'
;MSYIDGEILTFTQNNNEIKLRVYGDEFYARYESLEGYTAIYDDKLQKFCYASLVNGALTSNGIDITSPPPADLEVHLLENSVVKNGKFNKKYNELISSESNPHENNTNKTLGPNKGLLEGRSLAKGNINGLTVLVDFQDLKSTVTSDDINEMLNGENYKENGNYCSVNEYFKIISSNQLDYKNTVIGPITLPNTVEYYKRNLLVKDALDIIINDLNVDLSAVDSTNSKIVDSINFLYAGRTSYEGNLWPHNGNANLNYNGYKIDLYMLTSMGRNKSDLSIGTFCHETGHLLLRFPDMYDYGERDGDNIKSSGIGMYCLMGSGNHLDNGHTPSPVCSYLRELVGWAPNIINLNEINGELSIKHGEYNTICMYSTHSENEYFILENRTNLNLDKYLPSSGLAVYHCDTLGSNELQTGSSNRHYQCALLQADGNSDLENDVNSGDGTDLYSEKDGVVISGSTNPSSRLWNNSDSGLVISDISSPGSVIKLKILNKPN
;
A
#
# COMPACT_ATOMS: atom_id res chain seq x y z
N MET A 1 -3.47 -2.62 -1.35
CA MET A 1 -3.84 -2.35 -2.72
C MET A 1 -2.73 -1.50 -3.28
N SER A 2 -2.09 -1.94 -4.36
CA SER A 2 -0.81 -1.34 -4.79
C SER A 2 -1.05 -0.20 -5.78
N TYR A 3 -0.74 1.03 -5.38
CA TYR A 3 -0.77 2.21 -6.25
C TYR A 3 0.57 2.41 -6.94
N ILE A 4 0.53 2.54 -8.26
CA ILE A 4 1.69 2.82 -9.10
C ILE A 4 1.69 4.29 -9.46
N ASP A 5 2.80 4.96 -9.18
CA ASP A 5 3.03 6.35 -9.54
C ASP A 5 4.11 6.48 -10.63
N GLY A 6 3.71 6.24 -11.88
CA GLY A 6 4.56 6.49 -13.04
C GLY A 6 5.68 5.47 -13.25
N GLU A 7 5.54 4.24 -12.75
CA GLU A 7 6.53 3.19 -12.98
C GLU A 7 6.58 2.78 -14.45
N ILE A 8 7.78 2.46 -14.95
CA ILE A 8 7.97 1.95 -16.31
C ILE A 8 7.88 0.43 -16.30
N LEU A 9 6.79 -0.06 -16.87
CA LEU A 9 6.47 -1.48 -16.93
C LEU A 9 6.56 -1.97 -18.37
N THR A 10 6.93 -3.23 -18.56
CA THR A 10 7.00 -3.83 -19.90
C THR A 10 5.85 -4.80 -20.09
N PHE A 11 5.17 -4.68 -21.22
CA PHE A 11 4.03 -5.48 -21.61
C PHE A 11 4.38 -6.31 -22.84
N THR A 12 3.86 -7.52 -22.92
CA THR A 12 4.05 -8.39 -24.10
C THR A 12 2.86 -8.19 -25.05
N GLN A 13 3.16 -7.86 -26.30
CA GLN A 13 2.17 -7.65 -27.35
C GLN A 13 2.72 -8.17 -28.67
N ASN A 14 2.00 -9.08 -29.34
CA ASN A 14 2.42 -9.67 -30.63
C ASN A 14 3.86 -10.23 -30.61
N ASN A 15 4.25 -10.89 -29.51
CA ASN A 15 5.62 -11.38 -29.26
C ASN A 15 6.71 -10.31 -29.13
N ASN A 16 6.35 -9.03 -29.07
CA ASN A 16 7.25 -7.92 -28.77
C ASN A 16 7.04 -7.42 -27.34
N GLU A 17 8.09 -6.89 -26.75
CA GLU A 17 8.04 -6.18 -25.48
C GLU A 17 7.88 -4.68 -25.72
N ILE A 18 6.85 -4.07 -25.11
CA ILE A 18 6.62 -2.62 -25.14
C ILE A 18 6.80 -2.05 -23.73
N LYS A 19 7.35 -0.86 -23.58
CA LYS A 19 7.49 -0.19 -22.27
C LYS A 19 6.45 0.92 -22.16
N LEU A 20 5.64 0.87 -21.11
CA LEU A 20 4.66 1.90 -20.79
C LEU A 20 4.90 2.42 -19.37
N ARG A 21 4.70 3.70 -19.19
CA ARG A 21 4.58 4.33 -17.88
C ARG A 21 3.16 4.12 -17.37
N VAL A 22 3.00 3.57 -16.18
CA VAL A 22 1.69 3.21 -15.63
C VAL A 22 1.41 4.06 -14.41
N TYR A 23 0.15 4.49 -14.28
CA TYR A 23 -0.33 5.23 -13.12
C TYR A 23 -1.67 4.64 -12.68
N GLY A 24 -1.87 4.50 -11.38
CA GLY A 24 -3.14 4.05 -10.83
C GLY A 24 -3.04 2.83 -9.92
N ASP A 25 -4.18 2.21 -9.68
CA ASP A 25 -4.43 1.16 -8.70
C ASP A 25 -5.29 0.04 -9.34
N GLU A 26 -5.62 -1.00 -8.57
CA GLU A 26 -6.43 -2.14 -9.04
C GLU A 26 -7.85 -1.78 -9.48
N PHE A 27 -8.34 -0.60 -9.14
CA PHE A 27 -9.67 -0.13 -9.52
C PHE A 27 -9.63 0.72 -10.78
N TYR A 28 -8.55 1.48 -10.98
CA TYR A 28 -8.37 2.33 -12.15
C TYR A 28 -6.89 2.55 -12.48
N ALA A 29 -6.58 2.43 -13.78
CA ALA A 29 -5.25 2.76 -14.27
C ALA A 29 -5.24 3.42 -15.64
N ARG A 30 -4.17 4.20 -15.86
CA ARG A 30 -3.79 4.74 -17.15
C ARG A 30 -2.37 4.31 -17.50
N TYR A 31 -2.11 4.25 -18.80
CA TYR A 31 -0.84 3.87 -19.37
C TYR A 31 -0.40 4.95 -20.35
N GLU A 32 0.89 5.20 -20.42
CA GLU A 32 1.49 6.16 -21.35
C GLU A 32 2.72 5.56 -21.99
N SER A 33 3.03 5.98 -23.22
CA SER A 33 4.36 5.76 -23.78
C SER A 33 5.42 6.52 -22.96
N LEU A 34 6.70 6.22 -23.18
CA LEU A 34 7.78 6.92 -22.48
C LEU A 34 7.79 8.42 -22.79
N GLU A 35 7.30 8.79 -23.96
CA GLU A 35 7.12 10.14 -24.50
C GLU A 35 5.81 10.82 -24.05
N GLY A 36 4.96 10.14 -23.28
CA GLY A 36 3.75 10.71 -22.67
C GLY A 36 2.45 10.51 -23.46
N TYR A 37 2.45 9.78 -24.57
CA TYR A 37 1.21 9.51 -25.30
C TYR A 37 0.36 8.47 -24.56
N THR A 38 -0.90 8.79 -24.29
CA THR A 38 -1.79 7.88 -23.56
C THR A 38 -2.10 6.63 -24.37
N ALA A 39 -1.99 5.47 -23.73
CA ALA A 39 -2.23 4.16 -24.29
C ALA A 39 -3.46 3.51 -23.63
N ILE A 40 -4.20 2.73 -24.43
CA ILE A 40 -5.32 1.91 -23.96
C ILE A 40 -5.28 0.55 -24.64
N TYR A 41 -5.58 -0.51 -23.88
CA TYR A 41 -5.69 -1.85 -24.45
C TYR A 41 -6.98 -1.98 -25.26
N ASP A 42 -6.85 -2.31 -26.54
CA ASP A 42 -7.98 -2.56 -27.43
C ASP A 42 -8.32 -4.04 -27.43
N ASP A 43 -9.42 -4.41 -26.77
CA ASP A 43 -9.87 -5.80 -26.66
C ASP A 43 -10.09 -6.49 -28.02
N LYS A 44 -10.47 -5.74 -29.07
CA LYS A 44 -10.74 -6.32 -30.39
C LYS A 44 -9.44 -6.59 -31.14
N LEU A 45 -8.46 -5.71 -30.99
CA LEU A 45 -7.16 -5.82 -31.63
C LEU A 45 -6.15 -6.60 -30.80
N GLN A 46 -6.46 -6.87 -29.52
CA GLN A 46 -5.61 -7.57 -28.56
C GLN A 46 -4.23 -6.90 -28.42
N LYS A 47 -4.24 -5.56 -28.32
CA LYS A 47 -3.04 -4.74 -28.22
C LYS A 47 -3.29 -3.36 -27.64
N PHE A 48 -2.27 -2.79 -27.01
CA PHE A 48 -2.19 -1.37 -26.68
C PHE A 48 -2.14 -0.52 -27.94
N CYS A 49 -3.09 0.39 -28.01
CA CYS A 49 -3.20 1.40 -29.03
C CYS A 49 -3.09 2.80 -28.41
N TYR A 50 -2.77 3.78 -29.24
CA TYR A 50 -2.94 5.18 -28.87
C TYR A 50 -4.40 5.45 -28.48
N ALA A 51 -4.59 6.20 -27.40
CA ALA A 51 -5.91 6.56 -26.90
C ALA A 51 -6.28 7.98 -27.32
N SER A 52 -7.59 8.23 -27.46
CA SER A 52 -8.17 9.55 -27.64
C SER A 52 -9.34 9.74 -26.68
N LEU A 53 -9.69 10.99 -26.37
CA LEU A 53 -10.86 11.26 -25.53
C LEU A 53 -12.12 11.39 -26.37
N VAL A 54 -13.09 10.51 -26.11
CA VAL A 54 -14.45 10.59 -26.66
C VAL A 54 -15.43 10.69 -25.50
N ASN A 55 -16.14 11.82 -25.40
CA ASN A 55 -17.06 12.12 -24.29
C ASN A 55 -16.41 11.97 -22.90
N GLY A 56 -15.14 12.36 -22.78
CA GLY A 56 -14.38 12.26 -21.53
C GLY A 56 -13.88 10.86 -21.18
N ALA A 57 -14.09 9.86 -22.04
CA ALA A 57 -13.58 8.50 -21.88
C ALA A 57 -12.42 8.22 -22.83
N LEU A 58 -11.39 7.50 -22.36
CA LEU A 58 -10.32 7.02 -23.21
C LEU A 58 -10.87 5.94 -24.14
N THR A 59 -10.66 6.16 -25.43
CA THR A 59 -11.10 5.28 -26.51
C THR A 59 -9.91 4.98 -27.42
N SER A 60 -9.71 3.70 -27.73
CA SER A 60 -8.69 3.26 -28.68
C SER A 60 -8.92 3.90 -30.05
N ASN A 61 -7.86 4.44 -30.65
CA ASN A 61 -7.87 4.85 -32.05
C ASN A 61 -7.45 3.71 -33.02
N GLY A 62 -7.13 2.53 -32.49
CA GLY A 62 -6.73 1.33 -33.23
C GLY A 62 -5.28 1.33 -33.76
N ILE A 63 -4.52 2.40 -33.56
CA ILE A 63 -3.13 2.52 -34.00
C ILE A 63 -2.23 1.98 -32.89
N ASP A 64 -1.36 1.02 -33.24
CA ASP A 64 -0.43 0.40 -32.32
C ASP A 64 0.44 1.45 -31.61
N ILE A 65 0.56 1.35 -30.28
CA ILE A 65 1.36 2.30 -29.47
C ILE A 65 2.85 2.31 -29.84
N THR A 66 3.34 1.26 -30.52
CA THR A 66 4.73 1.19 -31.02
C THR A 66 4.93 1.84 -32.39
N SER A 67 3.85 2.21 -33.07
CA SER A 67 3.93 2.93 -34.34
C SER A 67 4.19 4.42 -34.11
N PRO A 68 4.67 5.18 -35.12
CA PRO A 68 4.77 6.63 -35.00
C PRO A 68 3.44 7.25 -34.56
N PRO A 69 3.44 8.18 -33.60
CA PRO A 69 2.22 8.79 -33.08
C PRO A 69 1.51 9.60 -34.19
N PRO A 70 0.17 9.60 -34.23
CA PRO A 70 -0.58 10.52 -35.08
C PRO A 70 -0.21 11.98 -34.78
N ALA A 71 -0.12 12.82 -35.82
CA ALA A 71 0.38 14.20 -35.69
C ALA A 71 -0.43 15.08 -34.72
N ASP A 72 -1.72 14.81 -34.56
CA ASP A 72 -2.66 15.62 -33.76
C ASP A 72 -2.97 15.01 -32.39
N LEU A 73 -2.18 14.03 -31.93
CA LEU A 73 -2.42 13.37 -30.66
C LEU A 73 -1.84 14.18 -29.50
N GLU A 74 -2.67 14.52 -28.52
CA GLU A 74 -2.21 15.12 -27.27
C GLU A 74 -1.54 14.08 -26.36
N VAL A 75 -0.57 14.53 -25.57
CA VAL A 75 0.08 13.74 -24.53
C VAL A 75 -0.63 13.93 -23.18
N HIS A 76 -0.48 12.97 -22.28
CA HIS A 76 -1.03 13.01 -20.92
C HIS A 76 -2.56 13.21 -20.87
N LEU A 77 -3.28 12.57 -21.78
CA LEU A 77 -4.75 12.58 -21.77
C LEU A 77 -5.26 11.94 -20.48
N LEU A 78 -6.20 12.62 -19.82
CA LEU A 78 -6.89 12.15 -18.63
C LEU A 78 -8.37 11.99 -18.90
N GLU A 79 -8.95 10.88 -18.46
CA GLU A 79 -10.41 10.73 -18.45
C GLU A 79 -11.04 11.78 -17.55
N ASN A 80 -12.25 12.19 -17.92
CA ASN A 80 -13.06 13.00 -17.02
C ASN A 80 -13.33 12.20 -15.74
N SER A 81 -13.32 12.90 -14.61
CA SER A 81 -13.52 12.31 -13.28
C SER A 81 -14.75 11.42 -13.22
N VAL A 82 -15.88 11.78 -13.84
CA VAL A 82 -17.11 10.96 -13.82
C VAL A 82 -16.93 9.60 -14.49
N VAL A 83 -16.21 9.53 -15.61
CA VAL A 83 -15.96 8.27 -16.34
C VAL A 83 -15.02 7.38 -15.54
N LYS A 84 -13.93 7.96 -15.05
CA LYS A 84 -12.96 7.30 -14.17
C LYS A 84 -13.66 6.70 -12.94
N ASN A 85 -14.45 7.52 -12.23
CA ASN A 85 -15.32 7.13 -11.13
C ASN A 85 -16.23 5.96 -11.44
N GLY A 86 -16.87 5.97 -12.62
CA GLY A 86 -17.73 4.88 -13.04
C GLY A 86 -16.99 3.56 -13.17
N LYS A 87 -15.75 3.59 -13.72
CA LYS A 87 -14.89 2.41 -13.85
C LYS A 87 -14.40 1.93 -12.48
N PHE A 88 -13.91 2.84 -11.64
CA PHE A 88 -13.47 2.57 -10.27
C PHE A 88 -14.58 1.87 -9.47
N ASN A 89 -15.74 2.50 -9.35
CA ASN A 89 -16.85 2.00 -8.52
C ASN A 89 -17.34 0.63 -9.00
N LYS A 90 -17.36 0.41 -10.32
CA LYS A 90 -17.70 -0.89 -10.87
C LYS A 90 -16.72 -1.96 -10.39
N LYS A 91 -15.41 -1.71 -10.53
CA LYS A 91 -14.36 -2.65 -10.15
C LYS A 91 -14.27 -2.87 -8.64
N TYR A 92 -14.41 -1.81 -7.85
CA TYR A 92 -14.48 -1.87 -6.39
C TYR A 92 -15.61 -2.77 -5.91
N ASN A 93 -16.81 -2.56 -6.44
CA ASN A 93 -17.97 -3.38 -6.08
C ASN A 93 -17.83 -4.85 -6.52
N GLU A 94 -17.11 -5.14 -7.61
CA GLU A 94 -16.80 -6.50 -8.06
C GLU A 94 -15.82 -7.21 -7.11
N LEU A 95 -14.75 -6.55 -6.67
CA LEU A 95 -13.72 -7.15 -5.79
C LEU A 95 -14.16 -7.30 -4.34
N ILE A 96 -15.09 -6.46 -3.89
CA ILE A 96 -15.57 -6.40 -2.50
C ILE A 96 -16.93 -7.12 -2.33
N SER A 97 -17.54 -7.68 -3.38
CA SER A 97 -18.98 -7.99 -3.43
C SER A 97 -19.55 -8.86 -2.29
N SER A 98 -20.61 -8.29 -1.69
CA SER A 98 -21.77 -8.85 -0.96
C SER A 98 -21.60 -9.40 0.47
N GLU A 99 -21.47 -8.49 1.44
CA GLU A 99 -22.26 -8.49 2.70
C GLU A 99 -22.16 -7.18 3.53
N SER A 100 -21.46 -6.14 3.05
CA SER A 100 -21.61 -4.79 3.61
C SER A 100 -22.91 -4.17 3.08
N ASN A 101 -23.94 -4.23 3.92
CA ASN A 101 -25.28 -3.70 3.72
C ASN A 101 -25.25 -2.30 3.03
N PRO A 102 -25.69 -2.16 1.77
CA PRO A 102 -25.86 -0.85 1.16
C PRO A 102 -27.16 -0.28 1.73
N HIS A 103 -27.08 0.34 2.91
CA HIS A 103 -27.98 1.35 3.49
C HIS A 103 -27.88 1.35 5.03
N GLU A 104 -26.96 2.14 5.57
CA GLU A 104 -27.37 3.15 6.54
C GLU A 104 -26.99 4.52 5.98
N ASN A 105 -28.01 5.24 5.51
CA ASN A 105 -27.98 6.69 5.46
C ASN A 105 -27.83 7.17 6.91
N ASN A 106 -26.60 7.31 7.38
CA ASN A 106 -26.30 8.18 8.51
C ASN A 106 -25.12 9.07 8.14
N THR A 107 -25.41 10.36 8.20
CA THR A 107 -24.48 11.48 8.16
C THR A 107 -23.35 11.27 9.16
N ASN A 108 -22.20 10.76 8.68
CA ASN A 108 -20.81 11.00 9.10
C ASN A 108 -19.93 9.84 8.60
N LYS A 109 -19.40 9.98 7.38
CA LYS A 109 -18.40 9.06 6.79
C LYS A 109 -16.97 9.37 7.27
N THR A 110 -16.82 9.83 8.50
CA THR A 110 -15.54 10.15 9.16
C THR A 110 -15.44 9.40 10.50
N LEU A 111 -15.68 8.10 10.44
CA LEU A 111 -15.50 7.20 11.57
C LEU A 111 -14.74 6.01 11.00
N GLY A 112 -13.45 5.89 11.27
CA GLY A 112 -12.77 4.61 11.05
C GLY A 112 -13.48 3.58 11.94
N PRO A 113 -14.26 2.62 11.39
CA PRO A 113 -15.14 1.76 12.19
C PRO A 113 -14.39 0.89 13.22
N ASN A 114 -13.06 0.82 13.11
CA ASN A 114 -12.16 0.12 14.02
C ASN A 114 -10.93 0.97 14.39
N LYS A 115 -11.13 2.23 14.81
CA LYS A 115 -10.06 3.17 15.22
C LYS A 115 -9.02 3.47 14.13
N GLY A 116 -9.44 3.53 12.87
CA GLY A 116 -8.56 3.72 11.71
C GLY A 116 -8.14 2.43 11.00
N LEU A 117 -8.37 1.25 11.59
CA LEU A 117 -8.20 -0.03 10.88
C LEU A 117 -9.44 -0.38 10.03
N LEU A 118 -9.24 -1.21 9.01
CA LEU A 118 -10.33 -1.84 8.28
C LEU A 118 -11.08 -2.82 9.19
N GLU A 119 -12.37 -3.03 8.92
CA GLU A 119 -13.17 -4.02 9.63
C GLU A 119 -12.71 -5.45 9.33
N GLY A 120 -12.99 -6.37 10.25
CA GLY A 120 -12.70 -7.79 10.12
C GLY A 120 -11.66 -8.30 11.12
N ARG A 121 -11.29 -9.58 10.97
CA ARG A 121 -10.33 -10.25 11.84
C ARG A 121 -8.92 -9.71 11.59
N SER A 122 -8.25 -9.27 12.65
CA SER A 122 -6.83 -8.89 12.62
C SER A 122 -5.97 -9.93 13.33
N LEU A 123 -4.86 -10.31 12.70
CA LEU A 123 -3.88 -11.31 13.12
C LEU A 123 -2.51 -10.67 13.27
N ALA A 124 -2.44 -9.65 14.10
CA ALA A 124 -1.21 -8.87 14.30
C ALA A 124 -0.14 -9.56 15.16
N LYS A 125 -0.45 -10.64 15.89
CA LYS A 125 0.48 -11.25 16.84
C LYS A 125 0.45 -12.77 16.82
N GLY A 126 1.59 -13.37 17.13
CA GLY A 126 1.78 -14.82 17.23
C GLY A 126 2.35 -15.45 15.96
N ASN A 127 2.24 -16.77 15.89
CA ASN A 127 2.69 -17.56 14.74
C ASN A 127 1.52 -17.76 13.79
N ILE A 128 1.59 -17.18 12.60
CA ILE A 128 0.54 -17.23 11.59
C ILE A 128 1.08 -18.00 10.39
N ASN A 129 0.31 -18.96 9.89
CA ASN A 129 0.66 -19.73 8.70
C ASN A 129 -0.30 -19.36 7.57
N GLY A 130 0.24 -18.76 6.51
CA GLY A 130 -0.46 -18.55 5.24
C GLY A 130 -0.28 -19.72 4.29
N LEU A 131 -1.14 -19.76 3.27
CA LEU A 131 -1.02 -20.65 2.13
C LEU A 131 -0.71 -19.84 0.88
N THR A 132 0.43 -20.10 0.23
CA THR A 132 0.77 -19.47 -1.06
C THR A 132 0.71 -20.50 -2.17
N VAL A 133 -0.14 -20.26 -3.16
CA VAL A 133 -0.35 -21.13 -4.32
C VAL A 133 0.30 -20.51 -5.55
N LEU A 134 1.21 -21.24 -6.18
CA LEU A 134 1.82 -20.89 -7.45
C LEU A 134 0.94 -21.36 -8.60
N VAL A 135 0.66 -20.46 -9.53
CA VAL A 135 -0.38 -20.62 -10.54
C VAL A 135 0.20 -20.39 -11.94
N ASP A 136 0.27 -21.45 -12.73
CA ASP A 136 0.49 -21.40 -14.17
C ASP A 136 -0.86 -21.29 -14.91
N PHE A 137 -0.82 -20.70 -16.10
CA PHE A 137 -1.94 -20.70 -17.03
C PHE A 137 -1.75 -21.79 -18.10
N GLN A 138 -2.81 -22.09 -18.84
CA GLN A 138 -2.72 -23.07 -19.93
C GLN A 138 -1.68 -22.68 -21.00
N ASP A 139 -1.54 -21.38 -21.27
CA ASP A 139 -0.69 -20.79 -22.31
C ASP A 139 0.53 -20.04 -21.78
N LEU A 140 0.71 -19.97 -20.46
CA LEU A 140 1.85 -19.29 -19.83
C LEU A 140 2.30 -20.00 -18.56
N LYS A 141 3.58 -20.34 -18.51
CA LYS A 141 4.21 -21.01 -17.36
C LYS A 141 5.38 -20.19 -16.80
N SER A 142 5.59 -20.29 -15.50
CA SER A 142 6.71 -19.65 -14.83
C SER A 142 7.94 -20.54 -14.78
N THR A 143 9.13 -19.94 -14.79
CA THR A 143 10.37 -20.63 -14.42
C THR A 143 10.72 -20.45 -12.94
N VAL A 144 9.94 -19.66 -12.21
CA VAL A 144 10.09 -19.47 -10.77
C VAL A 144 9.61 -20.73 -10.06
N THR A 145 10.46 -21.27 -9.18
CA THR A 145 10.17 -22.51 -8.46
C THR A 145 9.51 -22.25 -7.11
N SER A 146 8.89 -23.28 -6.54
CA SER A 146 8.36 -23.24 -5.17
C SER A 146 9.44 -22.94 -4.14
N ASP A 147 10.68 -23.40 -4.37
CA ASP A 147 11.82 -23.10 -3.51
C ASP A 147 12.21 -21.61 -3.59
N ASP A 148 12.20 -21.01 -4.79
CA ASP A 148 12.49 -19.58 -4.95
C ASP A 148 11.49 -18.70 -4.17
N ILE A 149 10.20 -19.05 -4.24
CA ILE A 149 9.15 -18.37 -3.48
C ILE A 149 9.26 -18.68 -2.00
N ASN A 150 9.54 -19.93 -1.62
CA ASN A 150 9.70 -20.29 -0.22
C ASN A 150 10.84 -19.50 0.44
N GLU A 151 11.98 -19.35 -0.22
CA GLU A 151 13.08 -18.52 0.27
C GLU A 151 12.69 -17.04 0.36
N MET A 152 12.00 -16.48 -0.66
CA MET A 152 11.52 -15.10 -0.62
C MET A 152 10.54 -14.83 0.52
N LEU A 153 9.66 -15.78 0.82
CA LEU A 153 8.62 -15.60 1.85
C LEU A 153 9.10 -15.95 3.25
N ASN A 154 9.90 -17.01 3.40
CA ASN A 154 10.23 -17.63 4.69
C ASN A 154 11.72 -17.68 5.01
N GLY A 155 12.59 -17.42 4.04
CA GLY A 155 14.04 -17.61 4.17
C GLY A 155 14.64 -16.73 5.27
N GLU A 156 15.63 -17.28 5.96
CA GLU A 156 16.44 -16.53 6.92
C GLU A 156 17.58 -15.82 6.18
N ASN A 157 17.78 -14.54 6.48
CA ASN A 157 18.75 -13.66 5.81
C ASN A 157 18.61 -13.65 4.29
N TYR A 158 17.38 -13.69 3.77
CA TYR A 158 17.14 -13.68 2.32
C TYR A 158 17.58 -12.35 1.71
N LYS A 159 18.48 -12.39 0.70
CA LYS A 159 19.02 -11.19 0.02
C LYS A 159 19.03 -11.31 -1.51
N GLU A 160 18.43 -12.36 -2.04
CA GLU A 160 18.44 -12.61 -3.49
C GLU A 160 17.72 -11.49 -4.25
N ASN A 161 18.18 -11.23 -5.47
CA ASN A 161 17.66 -10.19 -6.37
C ASN A 161 17.70 -8.76 -5.82
N GLY A 162 18.46 -8.52 -4.75
CA GLY A 162 18.56 -7.20 -4.11
C GLY A 162 17.54 -6.97 -3.00
N ASN A 163 16.68 -7.94 -2.69
CA ASN A 163 15.74 -7.84 -1.57
C ASN A 163 16.47 -7.60 -0.25
N TYR A 164 15.91 -6.73 0.59
CA TYR A 164 16.48 -6.44 1.90
C TYR A 164 16.33 -7.62 2.88
N CYS A 165 15.26 -8.40 2.79
CA CYS A 165 15.00 -9.55 3.65
C CYS A 165 13.90 -10.41 3.04
N SER A 166 13.52 -11.51 3.69
CA SER A 166 12.29 -12.22 3.33
C SER A 166 11.05 -11.47 3.85
N VAL A 167 9.86 -11.85 3.39
CA VAL A 167 8.59 -11.32 3.92
C VAL A 167 8.45 -11.61 5.42
N ASN A 168 8.78 -12.83 5.85
CA ASN A 168 8.76 -13.21 7.26
C ASN A 168 9.67 -12.31 8.11
N GLU A 169 10.90 -12.10 7.66
CA GLU A 169 11.87 -11.24 8.35
C GLU A 169 11.42 -9.78 8.39
N TYR A 170 10.86 -9.26 7.30
CA TYR A 170 10.30 -7.92 7.26
C TYR A 170 9.27 -7.73 8.38
N PHE A 171 8.28 -8.63 8.48
CA PHE A 171 7.25 -8.56 9.52
C PHE A 171 7.79 -8.77 10.93
N LYS A 172 8.81 -9.63 11.11
CA LYS A 172 9.50 -9.76 12.41
C LYS A 172 10.21 -8.48 12.82
N ILE A 173 10.89 -7.80 11.90
CA ILE A 173 11.59 -6.53 12.16
C ILE A 173 10.58 -5.47 12.59
N ILE A 174 9.56 -5.20 11.78
CA ILE A 174 8.64 -4.08 12.03
C ILE A 174 7.68 -4.33 13.20
N SER A 175 7.35 -5.59 13.50
CA SER A 175 6.52 -5.96 14.64
C SER A 175 7.33 -6.14 15.93
N SER A 176 8.65 -5.99 15.87
CA SER A 176 9.56 -6.30 16.98
C SER A 176 9.38 -7.73 17.52
N ASN A 177 9.31 -8.70 16.60
CA ASN A 177 9.07 -10.13 16.81
C ASN A 177 7.69 -10.49 17.39
N GLN A 178 6.71 -9.58 17.34
CA GLN A 178 5.36 -9.91 17.78
C GLN A 178 4.59 -10.75 16.75
N LEU A 179 4.94 -10.67 15.46
CA LEU A 179 4.37 -11.46 14.39
C LEU A 179 5.44 -12.34 13.73
N ASP A 180 5.19 -13.65 13.68
CA ASP A 180 5.93 -14.62 12.86
C ASP A 180 4.98 -15.16 11.78
N TYR A 181 5.01 -14.57 10.59
CA TYR A 181 4.14 -14.94 9.47
C TYR A 181 4.90 -15.80 8.45
N LYS A 182 4.59 -17.09 8.41
CA LYS A 182 5.19 -18.05 7.46
C LYS A 182 4.18 -18.50 6.43
N ASN A 183 4.64 -18.94 5.28
CA ASN A 183 3.80 -19.42 4.18
C ASN A 183 4.13 -20.85 3.80
N THR A 184 3.13 -21.71 3.72
CA THR A 184 3.26 -22.98 3.00
C THR A 184 3.14 -22.71 1.51
N VAL A 185 4.16 -23.06 0.71
CA VAL A 185 4.16 -22.84 -0.74
C VAL A 185 3.74 -24.13 -1.46
N ILE A 186 2.73 -24.03 -2.33
CA ILE A 186 2.17 -25.15 -3.10
C ILE A 186 2.17 -24.80 -4.59
N GLY A 187 2.44 -25.79 -5.44
CA GLY A 187 2.39 -25.65 -6.89
C GLY A 187 3.76 -25.78 -7.57
N PRO A 188 3.89 -25.32 -8.82
CA PRO A 188 2.84 -24.67 -9.61
C PRO A 188 1.69 -25.61 -9.96
N ILE A 189 0.46 -25.14 -9.81
CA ILE A 189 -0.73 -25.75 -10.41
C ILE A 189 -0.99 -25.12 -11.78
N THR A 190 -1.56 -25.86 -12.73
CA THR A 190 -1.95 -25.28 -14.03
C THR A 190 -3.46 -25.06 -14.06
N LEU A 191 -3.88 -23.82 -14.24
CA LEU A 191 -5.28 -23.46 -14.42
C LEU A 191 -5.83 -23.95 -15.76
N PRO A 192 -7.14 -24.22 -15.85
CA PRO A 192 -7.76 -24.78 -17.05
C PRO A 192 -7.82 -23.82 -18.24
N ASN A 193 -7.70 -22.51 -18.02
CA ASN A 193 -7.85 -21.49 -19.07
C ASN A 193 -6.59 -20.63 -19.28
N THR A 194 -6.62 -19.80 -20.31
CA THR A 194 -5.52 -18.90 -20.70
C THR A 194 -5.44 -17.65 -19.82
N VAL A 195 -4.31 -16.94 -19.87
CA VAL A 195 -4.12 -15.63 -19.20
C VAL A 195 -5.26 -14.67 -19.56
N GLU A 196 -5.61 -14.60 -20.84
CA GLU A 196 -6.62 -13.68 -21.38
C GLU A 196 -8.03 -13.94 -20.82
N TYR A 197 -8.33 -15.19 -20.46
CA TYR A 197 -9.56 -15.53 -19.75
C TYR A 197 -9.54 -14.97 -18.32
N TYR A 198 -8.43 -15.14 -17.59
CA TYR A 198 -8.32 -14.71 -16.19
C TYR A 198 -8.10 -13.21 -16.02
N LYS A 199 -7.71 -12.48 -17.06
CA LYS A 199 -7.85 -11.00 -17.06
C LYS A 199 -9.31 -10.58 -16.86
N ARG A 200 -10.28 -11.39 -17.28
CA ARG A 200 -11.73 -11.11 -17.21
C ARG A 200 -12.46 -11.91 -16.13
N ASN A 201 -11.81 -12.90 -15.51
CA ASN A 201 -12.43 -13.80 -14.52
C ASN A 201 -11.48 -14.07 -13.36
N LEU A 202 -11.97 -14.10 -12.13
CA LEU A 202 -11.13 -14.40 -10.96
C LEU A 202 -10.65 -15.85 -10.98
N LEU A 203 -9.35 -16.06 -10.76
CA LEU A 203 -8.74 -17.39 -10.73
C LEU A 203 -8.95 -18.17 -9.43
N VAL A 204 -9.40 -17.47 -8.37
CA VAL A 204 -9.41 -17.98 -6.98
C VAL A 204 -10.14 -19.31 -6.87
N LYS A 205 -11.35 -19.40 -7.44
CA LYS A 205 -12.16 -20.62 -7.34
C LYS A 205 -11.51 -21.80 -8.07
N ASP A 206 -11.02 -21.60 -9.29
CA ASP A 206 -10.38 -22.66 -10.08
C ASP A 206 -9.10 -23.17 -9.38
N ALA A 207 -8.30 -22.26 -8.81
CA ALA A 207 -7.11 -22.62 -8.05
C ALA A 207 -7.46 -23.40 -6.78
N LEU A 208 -8.48 -22.96 -6.03
CA LEU A 208 -8.97 -23.64 -4.82
C LEU A 208 -9.50 -25.03 -5.12
N ASP A 209 -10.28 -25.18 -6.19
CA ASP A 209 -10.82 -26.48 -6.59
C ASP A 209 -9.68 -27.48 -6.85
N ILE A 210 -8.59 -27.06 -7.50
CA ILE A 210 -7.42 -27.91 -7.74
C ILE A 210 -6.71 -28.25 -6.42
N ILE A 211 -6.34 -27.25 -5.61
CA ILE A 211 -5.54 -27.52 -4.42
C ILE A 211 -6.30 -28.34 -3.37
N ILE A 212 -7.63 -28.16 -3.26
CA ILE A 212 -8.43 -28.84 -2.24
C ILE A 212 -8.92 -30.20 -2.74
N ASN A 213 -9.46 -30.29 -3.96
CA ASN A 213 -10.06 -31.53 -4.44
C ASN A 213 -9.04 -32.49 -5.07
N ASP A 214 -8.05 -31.95 -5.79
CA ASP A 214 -7.09 -32.79 -6.51
C ASP A 214 -5.83 -33.06 -5.66
N LEU A 215 -5.32 -32.02 -4.98
CA LEU A 215 -4.10 -32.13 -4.16
C LEU A 215 -4.37 -32.44 -2.68
N ASN A 216 -5.63 -32.43 -2.24
CA ASN A 216 -6.03 -32.73 -0.87
C ASN A 216 -5.30 -31.88 0.20
N VAL A 217 -5.10 -30.59 -0.09
CA VAL A 217 -4.46 -29.66 0.85
C VAL A 217 -5.31 -29.51 2.11
N ASP A 218 -4.67 -29.68 3.26
CA ASP A 218 -5.32 -29.54 4.57
C ASP A 218 -5.37 -28.07 5.01
N LEU A 219 -6.56 -27.48 4.98
CA LEU A 219 -6.80 -26.11 5.41
C LEU A 219 -6.67 -25.90 6.92
N SER A 220 -6.66 -26.97 7.72
CA SER A 220 -6.47 -26.86 9.17
C SER A 220 -5.09 -26.32 9.56
N ALA A 221 -4.09 -26.53 8.70
CA ALA A 221 -2.71 -26.06 8.92
C ALA A 221 -2.56 -24.53 8.81
N VAL A 222 -3.56 -23.83 8.27
CA VAL A 222 -3.57 -22.39 8.00
C VAL A 222 -4.73 -21.66 8.72
N ASP A 223 -5.19 -22.23 9.84
CA ASP A 223 -6.15 -21.62 10.79
C ASP A 223 -5.51 -21.59 12.19
N SER A 224 -4.63 -20.62 12.43
CA SER A 224 -3.85 -20.49 13.67
C SER A 224 -4.71 -20.26 14.91
N THR A 225 -5.96 -19.81 14.76
CA THR A 225 -6.86 -19.56 15.91
C THR A 225 -7.93 -20.63 16.10
N ASN A 226 -7.90 -21.72 15.33
CA ASN A 226 -8.93 -22.78 15.36
C ASN A 226 -10.37 -22.24 15.17
N SER A 227 -10.51 -21.20 14.37
CA SER A 227 -11.77 -20.47 14.14
C SER A 227 -12.58 -21.01 12.97
N LYS A 228 -12.04 -22.00 12.22
CA LYS A 228 -12.53 -22.45 10.93
C LYS A 228 -12.53 -21.35 9.86
N ILE A 229 -11.62 -20.38 9.99
CA ILE A 229 -11.36 -19.34 9.01
C ILE A 229 -9.88 -19.43 8.62
N VAL A 230 -9.60 -19.57 7.33
CA VAL A 230 -8.22 -19.56 6.82
C VAL A 230 -7.61 -18.18 7.05
N ASP A 231 -6.43 -18.15 7.67
CA ASP A 231 -5.76 -16.91 8.09
C ASP A 231 -5.30 -16.07 6.90
N SER A 232 -4.74 -16.73 5.88
CA SER A 232 -4.23 -16.09 4.68
C SER A 232 -4.13 -17.10 3.55
N ILE A 233 -4.65 -16.72 2.39
CA ILE A 233 -4.40 -17.42 1.13
C ILE A 233 -3.91 -16.43 0.07
N ASN A 234 -2.83 -16.80 -0.60
CA ASN A 234 -2.13 -15.98 -1.57
C ASN A 234 -2.01 -16.74 -2.88
N PHE A 235 -2.34 -16.10 -4.00
CA PHE A 235 -2.13 -16.65 -5.33
C PHE A 235 -1.04 -15.86 -6.04
N LEU A 236 0.04 -16.54 -6.41
CA LEU A 236 1.09 -15.98 -7.25
C LEU A 236 0.94 -16.58 -8.64
N TYR A 237 0.66 -15.76 -9.65
CA TYR A 237 0.47 -16.24 -11.03
C TYR A 237 1.71 -16.03 -11.91
N ALA A 238 1.85 -16.91 -12.91
CA ALA A 238 2.96 -16.94 -13.84
C ALA A 238 2.97 -15.74 -14.80
N GLY A 239 4.17 -15.23 -15.09
CA GLY A 239 4.35 -14.10 -15.98
C GLY A 239 4.50 -12.78 -15.22
N ARG A 240 4.76 -11.69 -15.94
CA ARG A 240 4.90 -10.36 -15.36
C ARG A 240 3.60 -9.90 -14.69
N THR A 241 3.73 -8.97 -13.75
CA THR A 241 2.59 -8.28 -13.16
C THR A 241 1.72 -7.70 -14.26
N SER A 242 0.51 -8.24 -14.36
CA SER A 242 -0.53 -7.78 -15.26
C SER A 242 -1.31 -6.72 -14.54
N TYR A 243 -1.06 -5.47 -14.86
CA TYR A 243 -1.82 -4.33 -14.37
C TYR A 243 -3.11 -4.21 -15.19
N GLU A 244 -3.88 -5.29 -15.32
CA GLU A 244 -5.08 -5.33 -16.15
C GLU A 244 -6.14 -6.24 -15.51
N GLY A 245 -7.37 -5.74 -15.44
CA GLY A 245 -8.55 -6.53 -15.10
C GLY A 245 -8.43 -7.24 -13.75
N ASN A 246 -8.72 -8.54 -13.71
CA ASN A 246 -8.67 -9.36 -12.51
C ASN A 246 -7.27 -9.90 -12.16
N LEU A 247 -6.26 -9.62 -12.98
CA LEU A 247 -4.87 -10.00 -12.70
C LEU A 247 -4.05 -8.85 -12.09
N TRP A 248 -4.61 -7.64 -12.00
CA TRP A 248 -3.98 -6.54 -11.24
C TRP A 248 -3.76 -7.00 -9.79
N PRO A 249 -2.59 -6.79 -9.17
CA PRO A 249 -2.38 -7.18 -7.78
C PRO A 249 -3.40 -6.58 -6.80
N HIS A 250 -4.10 -7.41 -6.05
CA HIS A 250 -5.13 -6.93 -5.12
C HIS A 250 -5.38 -7.92 -3.98
N ASN A 251 -6.10 -7.43 -2.98
CA ASN A 251 -6.83 -8.26 -2.04
C ASN A 251 -8.33 -8.23 -2.38
N GLY A 252 -9.02 -9.34 -2.15
CA GLY A 252 -10.47 -9.43 -2.37
C GLY A 252 -11.15 -10.38 -1.39
N ASN A 253 -12.48 -10.33 -1.37
CA ASN A 253 -13.27 -11.30 -0.63
C ASN A 253 -13.61 -12.48 -1.56
N ALA A 254 -13.19 -13.69 -1.18
CA ALA A 254 -13.60 -14.91 -1.86
C ALA A 254 -15.00 -15.35 -1.43
N ASN A 255 -15.34 -15.22 -0.14
CA ASN A 255 -16.59 -15.71 0.44
C ASN A 255 -16.88 -17.20 0.10
N LEU A 256 -15.84 -18.02 0.12
CA LEU A 256 -15.91 -19.44 -0.21
C LEU A 256 -15.84 -20.31 1.03
N ASN A 257 -16.42 -21.51 0.95
CA ASN A 257 -16.36 -22.51 2.01
C ASN A 257 -15.92 -23.85 1.42
N TYR A 258 -14.87 -24.43 2.01
CA TYR A 258 -14.35 -25.74 1.63
C TYR A 258 -14.08 -26.57 2.88
N ASN A 259 -14.59 -27.80 2.91
CA ASN A 259 -14.38 -28.74 4.02
C ASN A 259 -14.67 -28.14 5.42
N GLY A 260 -15.64 -27.23 5.51
CA GLY A 260 -16.01 -26.55 6.75
C GLY A 260 -15.09 -25.40 7.18
N TYR A 261 -14.18 -24.96 6.32
CA TYR A 261 -13.35 -23.76 6.51
C TYR A 261 -13.84 -22.62 5.61
N LYS A 262 -14.00 -21.43 6.18
CA LYS A 262 -14.26 -20.19 5.46
C LYS A 262 -12.95 -19.66 4.88
N ILE A 263 -12.96 -19.36 3.59
CA ILE A 263 -11.92 -18.62 2.89
C ILE A 263 -12.51 -17.24 2.60
N ASP A 264 -12.14 -16.28 3.44
CA ASP A 264 -12.74 -14.94 3.44
C ASP A 264 -11.97 -14.01 2.52
N LEU A 265 -10.73 -13.70 2.89
CA LEU A 265 -9.84 -12.83 2.15
C LEU A 265 -8.81 -13.64 1.36
N TYR A 266 -8.44 -13.15 0.18
CA TYR A 266 -7.31 -13.65 -0.59
C TYR A 266 -6.47 -12.49 -1.11
N MET A 267 -5.18 -12.77 -1.33
CA MET A 267 -4.28 -11.93 -2.11
C MET A 267 -4.04 -12.56 -3.48
N LEU A 268 -3.92 -11.74 -4.51
CA LEU A 268 -3.48 -12.14 -5.84
C LEU A 268 -2.37 -11.20 -6.31
N THR A 269 -1.25 -11.75 -6.77
CA THR A 269 -0.17 -10.98 -7.43
C THR A 269 0.64 -11.87 -8.38
N SER A 270 1.55 -11.27 -9.14
CA SER A 270 2.44 -11.99 -10.07
C SER A 270 3.68 -12.53 -9.36
N MET A 271 4.21 -13.67 -9.83
CA MET A 271 5.55 -14.16 -9.43
C MET A 271 6.69 -13.71 -10.36
N GLY A 272 6.42 -12.85 -11.33
CA GLY A 272 7.37 -12.46 -12.37
C GLY A 272 7.60 -13.52 -13.45
N ARG A 273 8.48 -13.23 -14.41
CA ARG A 273 8.84 -14.17 -15.50
C ARG A 273 9.87 -15.20 -15.06
N ASN A 274 10.73 -14.79 -14.15
CA ASN A 274 11.86 -15.57 -13.66
C ASN A 274 12.25 -15.09 -12.26
N LYS A 275 13.13 -15.84 -11.60
CA LYS A 275 13.56 -15.56 -10.23
C LYS A 275 14.05 -14.12 -10.00
N SER A 276 14.69 -13.50 -10.99
CA SER A 276 15.23 -12.14 -10.85
C SER A 276 14.18 -11.03 -10.81
N ASP A 277 12.93 -11.33 -11.17
CA ASP A 277 11.81 -10.39 -11.06
C ASP A 277 11.18 -10.38 -9.65
N LEU A 278 11.61 -11.26 -8.73
CA LEU A 278 11.01 -11.39 -7.39
C LEU A 278 11.39 -10.24 -6.46
N SER A 279 10.36 -9.57 -5.93
CA SER A 279 10.47 -8.51 -4.92
C SER A 279 9.43 -8.69 -3.82
N ILE A 280 9.75 -8.24 -2.60
CA ILE A 280 8.88 -8.44 -1.42
C ILE A 280 7.83 -7.35 -1.23
N GLY A 281 8.02 -6.15 -1.79
CA GLY A 281 7.27 -4.95 -1.41
C GLY A 281 5.75 -5.07 -1.58
N THR A 282 5.30 -5.49 -2.77
CA THR A 282 3.85 -5.68 -3.03
C THR A 282 3.27 -6.77 -2.13
N PHE A 283 3.98 -7.89 -1.94
CA PHE A 283 3.52 -8.96 -1.05
C PHE A 283 3.38 -8.47 0.40
N CYS A 284 4.35 -7.70 0.89
CA CYS A 284 4.30 -7.10 2.22
C CYS A 284 3.11 -6.14 2.36
N HIS A 285 2.91 -5.26 1.39
CA HIS A 285 1.78 -4.31 1.40
C HIS A 285 0.44 -5.04 1.47
N GLU A 286 0.22 -6.03 0.60
CA GLU A 286 -1.03 -6.79 0.59
C GLU A 286 -1.20 -7.67 1.84
N THR A 287 -0.12 -8.19 2.41
CA THR A 287 -0.16 -8.88 3.71
C THR A 287 -0.64 -7.94 4.82
N GLY A 288 -0.33 -6.64 4.73
CA GLY A 288 -0.82 -5.61 5.64
C GLY A 288 -2.35 -5.51 5.68
N HIS A 289 -3.01 -5.54 4.53
CA HIS A 289 -4.48 -5.60 4.50
C HIS A 289 -5.03 -6.95 4.93
N LEU A 290 -4.38 -8.03 4.48
CA LEU A 290 -4.88 -9.39 4.66
C LEU A 290 -4.88 -9.80 6.13
N LEU A 291 -3.74 -9.64 6.81
CA LEU A 291 -3.58 -10.06 8.20
C LEU A 291 -3.88 -8.94 9.19
N LEU A 292 -3.45 -7.72 8.91
CA LEU A 292 -3.40 -6.65 9.91
C LEU A 292 -4.62 -5.73 9.84
N ARG A 293 -5.36 -5.80 8.72
CA ARG A 293 -6.47 -4.91 8.39
C ARG A 293 -6.02 -3.46 8.35
N PHE A 294 -4.78 -3.21 7.93
CA PHE A 294 -4.35 -1.84 7.67
C PHE A 294 -5.15 -1.25 6.50
N PRO A 295 -5.55 0.03 6.56
CA PRO A 295 -6.06 0.75 5.41
C PRO A 295 -4.91 1.12 4.47
N ASP A 296 -5.24 1.48 3.24
CA ASP A 296 -4.31 2.23 2.40
C ASP A 296 -4.09 3.62 3.03
N MET A 297 -2.86 4.11 2.94
CA MET A 297 -2.42 5.40 3.46
C MET A 297 -2.19 6.43 2.36
N TYR A 298 -2.71 6.17 1.16
CA TYR A 298 -2.87 7.10 0.06
C TYR A 298 -4.37 7.26 -0.24
N ASP A 299 -4.70 8.19 -1.12
CA ASP A 299 -6.06 8.61 -1.42
C ASP A 299 -6.48 8.17 -2.82
N TYR A 300 -7.55 7.40 -2.92
CA TYR A 300 -8.12 6.98 -4.20
C TYR A 300 -8.85 8.15 -4.91
N GLY A 301 -9.18 9.18 -4.15
CA GLY A 301 -9.80 10.44 -4.55
C GLY A 301 -11.28 10.32 -4.87
N GLU A 302 -11.92 9.24 -4.47
CA GLU A 302 -13.30 8.91 -4.87
C GLU A 302 -14.06 8.10 -3.80
N ARG A 303 -13.45 7.83 -2.63
CA ARG A 303 -14.16 7.31 -1.45
C ARG A 303 -14.51 8.48 -0.50
N ASP A 304 -15.43 8.23 0.44
CA ASP A 304 -15.88 9.21 1.44
C ASP A 304 -16.43 10.55 0.92
N GLY A 305 -16.77 10.63 -0.37
CA GLY A 305 -17.33 11.83 -0.97
C GLY A 305 -16.27 12.90 -1.28
N ASP A 306 -15.04 12.47 -1.51
CA ASP A 306 -13.99 13.27 -2.14
C ASP A 306 -13.86 12.99 -3.65
N ASN A 307 -13.25 13.91 -4.40
CA ASN A 307 -13.03 13.81 -5.86
C ASN A 307 -11.58 14.18 -6.26
N ILE A 308 -10.70 14.37 -5.29
CA ILE A 308 -9.33 14.87 -5.46
C ILE A 308 -8.41 13.73 -5.02
N LYS A 309 -7.39 13.41 -5.83
CA LYS A 309 -6.39 12.41 -5.41
C LYS A 309 -5.32 13.08 -4.55
N SER A 310 -4.65 12.27 -3.75
CA SER A 310 -3.45 12.67 -3.04
C SER A 310 -2.56 11.46 -2.78
N SER A 311 -1.27 11.71 -2.56
CA SER A 311 -0.30 10.66 -2.23
C SER A 311 -0.45 10.17 -0.78
N GLY A 312 -1.33 10.80 0.02
CA GLY A 312 -1.50 10.56 1.45
C GLY A 312 -0.18 10.67 2.20
N ILE A 313 0.34 9.57 2.73
CA ILE A 313 1.64 9.53 3.43
C ILE A 313 2.84 9.23 2.50
N GLY A 314 2.60 9.05 1.20
CA GLY A 314 3.62 8.81 0.19
C GLY A 314 4.51 7.59 0.47
N MET A 315 5.79 7.72 0.13
CA MET A 315 6.79 6.66 0.32
C MET A 315 7.15 6.41 1.79
N TYR A 316 6.63 7.21 2.72
CA TYR A 316 6.94 7.14 4.16
C TYR A 316 6.12 6.08 4.92
N CYS A 317 5.40 5.20 4.25
CA CYS A 317 4.80 4.02 4.88
C CYS A 317 4.68 2.88 3.87
N LEU A 318 4.82 1.62 4.33
CA LEU A 318 4.47 0.44 3.53
C LEU A 318 3.08 0.56 2.88
N MET A 319 2.11 1.04 3.65
CA MET A 319 0.70 1.16 3.23
C MET A 319 0.43 2.43 2.41
N GLY A 320 1.42 3.30 2.23
CA GLY A 320 1.42 4.36 1.22
C GLY A 320 1.98 3.82 -0.10
N SER A 321 2.85 4.59 -0.75
CA SER A 321 3.63 4.14 -1.92
C SER A 321 5.00 3.54 -1.54
N GLY A 322 5.27 3.38 -0.24
CA GLY A 322 6.56 2.90 0.27
C GLY A 322 6.88 1.44 -0.05
N ASN A 323 5.91 0.66 -0.52
CA ASN A 323 6.12 -0.70 -1.02
C ASN A 323 6.90 -0.74 -2.35
N HIS A 324 7.03 0.38 -3.05
CA HIS A 324 7.71 0.51 -4.34
C HIS A 324 9.19 0.93 -4.21
N LEU A 325 9.65 1.26 -3.01
CA LEU A 325 11.04 1.65 -2.75
C LEU A 325 12.03 0.59 -3.22
N ASP A 326 13.11 1.05 -3.86
CA ASP A 326 14.15 0.20 -4.44
C ASP A 326 13.57 -0.83 -5.44
N ASN A 327 12.55 -0.45 -6.22
CA ASN A 327 11.80 -1.37 -7.10
C ASN A 327 11.12 -2.52 -6.35
N GLY A 328 10.65 -2.24 -5.13
CA GLY A 328 9.99 -3.21 -4.25
C GLY A 328 10.92 -4.14 -3.48
N HIS A 329 12.24 -4.00 -3.62
CA HIS A 329 13.22 -4.84 -2.92
C HIS A 329 13.42 -4.43 -1.45
N THR A 330 13.21 -3.14 -1.14
CA THR A 330 13.39 -2.59 0.21
C THR A 330 12.17 -1.75 0.58
N PRO A 331 11.01 -2.37 0.90
CA PRO A 331 9.80 -1.64 1.24
C PRO A 331 10.00 -0.80 2.51
N SER A 332 9.38 0.40 2.53
CA SER A 332 9.36 1.28 3.70
C SER A 332 8.80 0.52 4.91
N PRO A 333 9.33 0.77 6.13
CA PRO A 333 8.66 0.35 7.35
C PRO A 333 7.20 0.78 7.39
N VAL A 334 6.37 -0.01 8.10
CA VAL A 334 5.03 0.43 8.52
C VAL A 334 5.20 1.60 9.49
N CYS A 335 4.55 2.72 9.19
CA CYS A 335 4.66 3.93 10.00
C CYS A 335 4.20 3.70 11.43
N SER A 336 4.73 4.49 12.36
CA SER A 336 4.41 4.38 13.78
C SER A 336 2.92 4.43 14.10
N TYR A 337 2.11 5.19 13.34
CA TYR A 337 0.66 5.25 13.52
C TYR A 337 0.01 3.86 13.39
N LEU A 338 0.27 3.14 12.30
CA LEU A 338 -0.29 1.80 12.10
C LEU A 338 0.30 0.79 13.10
N ARG A 339 1.58 0.92 13.47
CA ARG A 339 2.20 0.09 14.51
C ARG A 339 1.54 0.27 15.88
N GLU A 340 1.08 1.47 16.21
CA GLU A 340 0.32 1.77 17.42
C GLU A 340 -1.03 1.04 17.41
N LEU A 341 -1.79 1.19 16.33
CA LEU A 341 -3.14 0.62 16.20
C LEU A 341 -3.19 -0.90 16.36
N VAL A 342 -2.17 -1.63 15.88
CA VAL A 342 -2.09 -3.10 16.04
C VAL A 342 -1.26 -3.54 17.26
N GLY A 343 -0.77 -2.59 18.06
CA GLY A 343 -0.07 -2.84 19.30
C GLY A 343 1.33 -3.45 19.12
N TRP A 344 2.03 -3.08 18.04
CA TRP A 344 3.42 -3.49 17.78
C TRP A 344 4.46 -2.64 18.53
N ALA A 345 4.06 -1.49 19.04
CA ALA A 345 4.91 -0.62 19.84
C ALA A 345 4.42 -0.54 21.30
N PRO A 346 4.81 -1.49 22.17
CA PRO A 346 4.39 -1.50 23.57
C PRO A 346 5.01 -0.36 24.41
N ASN A 347 6.10 0.27 23.95
CA ASN A 347 6.76 1.35 24.67
C ASN A 347 6.30 2.70 24.13
N ILE A 348 5.53 3.44 24.93
CA ILE A 348 5.11 4.81 24.58
C ILE A 348 5.93 5.79 25.40
N ILE A 349 6.69 6.65 24.70
CA ILE A 349 7.31 7.84 25.29
C ILE A 349 6.27 8.96 25.23
N ASN A 350 5.73 9.33 26.38
CA ASN A 350 4.76 10.41 26.51
C ASN A 350 5.46 11.78 26.40
N LEU A 351 5.32 12.43 25.25
CA LEU A 351 5.94 13.73 24.99
C LEU A 351 5.34 14.85 25.86
N ASN A 352 4.10 14.70 26.35
CA ASN A 352 3.48 15.69 27.25
C ASN A 352 4.24 15.84 28.58
N GLU A 353 5.00 14.82 29.00
CA GLU A 353 5.78 14.81 30.23
C GLU A 353 7.21 15.35 30.06
N ILE A 354 7.61 15.70 28.83
CA ILE A 354 8.96 16.16 28.51
C ILE A 354 8.97 17.68 28.33
N ASN A 355 9.90 18.35 29.00
CA ASN A 355 10.23 19.76 28.75
C ASN A 355 11.76 19.90 28.74
N GLY A 356 12.37 19.60 27.60
CA GLY A 356 13.82 19.45 27.47
C GLY A 356 14.22 18.50 26.33
N GLU A 357 15.42 17.94 26.45
CA GLU A 357 16.01 17.08 25.42
C GLU A 357 15.31 15.71 25.32
N LEU A 358 15.12 15.26 24.08
CA LEU A 358 14.65 13.93 23.70
C LEU A 358 15.63 13.33 22.68
N SER A 359 15.85 12.02 22.76
CA SER A 359 16.62 11.26 21.77
C SER A 359 15.74 10.17 21.16
N ILE A 360 15.60 10.17 19.84
CA ILE A 360 14.81 9.19 19.08
C ILE A 360 15.76 8.34 18.24
N LYS A 361 15.80 7.04 18.51
CA LYS A 361 16.64 6.10 17.78
C LYS A 361 15.97 5.64 16.48
N HIS A 362 16.79 5.46 15.45
CA HIS A 362 16.35 4.81 14.21
C HIS A 362 16.10 3.31 14.45
N GLY A 363 15.06 2.76 13.83
CA GLY A 363 14.77 1.32 13.84
C GLY A 363 14.29 0.74 15.18
N GLU A 364 13.97 1.56 16.18
CA GLU A 364 13.41 1.12 17.47
C GLU A 364 11.88 0.91 17.35
N TYR A 365 11.47 -0.02 16.49
CA TYR A 365 10.06 -0.22 16.09
C TYR A 365 9.11 -0.66 17.22
N ASN A 366 9.62 -0.99 18.41
CA ASN A 366 8.79 -1.26 19.59
C ASN A 366 8.45 0.01 20.39
N THR A 367 8.95 1.18 19.97
CA THR A 367 8.82 2.44 20.67
C THR A 367 8.15 3.49 19.80
N ILE A 368 7.29 4.31 20.42
CA ILE A 368 6.62 5.45 19.80
C ILE A 368 6.76 6.68 20.71
N CYS A 369 7.13 7.81 20.13
CA CYS A 369 7.14 9.11 20.78
C CYS A 369 5.84 9.83 20.46
N MET A 370 4.90 9.91 21.41
CA MET A 370 3.55 10.42 21.18
C MET A 370 3.26 11.65 22.02
N TYR A 371 2.69 12.69 21.40
CA TYR A 371 2.10 13.85 22.06
C TYR A 371 0.59 13.77 21.96
N SER A 372 -0.08 13.52 23.08
CA SER A 372 -1.54 13.52 23.17
C SER A 372 -2.07 14.96 23.28
N THR A 373 -3.18 15.23 22.63
CA THR A 373 -3.81 16.56 22.65
C THR A 373 -4.99 16.59 23.62
N HIS A 374 -5.74 17.69 23.64
CA HIS A 374 -7.01 17.76 24.39
C HIS A 374 -8.16 17.01 23.71
N SER A 375 -7.97 16.56 22.46
CA SER A 375 -8.87 15.66 21.74
C SER A 375 -8.33 14.23 21.84
N GLU A 376 -9.12 13.30 22.38
CA GLU A 376 -8.67 11.91 22.64
C GLU A 376 -8.29 11.15 21.36
N ASN A 377 -8.89 11.52 20.23
CA ASN A 377 -8.69 10.88 18.93
C ASN A 377 -7.54 11.48 18.12
N GLU A 378 -7.05 12.67 18.48
CA GLU A 378 -6.11 13.48 17.68
C GLU A 378 -4.78 13.70 18.43
N TYR A 379 -3.66 13.39 17.79
CA TYR A 379 -2.35 13.38 18.42
C TYR A 379 -1.21 13.49 17.40
N PHE A 380 0.02 13.70 17.90
CA PHE A 380 1.22 13.72 17.05
C PHE A 380 2.15 12.57 17.43
N ILE A 381 2.78 11.97 16.42
CA ILE A 381 3.85 10.97 16.62
C ILE A 381 5.15 11.45 15.97
N LEU A 382 6.26 11.26 16.68
CA LEU A 382 7.61 11.49 16.17
C LEU A 382 8.33 10.17 15.87
N GLU A 383 8.94 10.08 14.70
CA GLU A 383 9.69 8.89 14.27
C GLU A 383 11.00 9.28 13.58
N ASN A 384 12.11 8.65 13.95
CA ASN A 384 13.38 8.83 13.25
C ASN A 384 13.38 7.96 11.97
N ARG A 385 13.28 8.62 10.82
CA ARG A 385 13.24 8.04 9.48
C ARG A 385 14.50 8.43 8.69
N THR A 386 15.66 8.40 9.35
CA THR A 386 16.96 8.57 8.69
C THR A 386 17.17 7.44 7.67
N ASN A 387 17.81 7.72 6.52
CA ASN A 387 18.10 6.75 5.45
C ASN A 387 19.10 5.65 5.85
N LEU A 388 18.67 4.78 6.78
CA LEU A 388 19.39 3.63 7.31
C LEU A 388 18.49 2.40 7.22
N ASN A 389 19.08 1.23 7.02
CA ASN A 389 18.35 -0.05 7.00
C ASN A 389 17.17 -0.02 6.01
N LEU A 390 15.95 -0.34 6.45
CA LEU A 390 14.73 -0.32 5.62
C LEU A 390 14.37 1.08 5.09
N ASP A 391 14.84 2.16 5.71
CA ASP A 391 14.60 3.53 5.25
C ASP A 391 15.64 4.03 4.25
N LYS A 392 16.63 3.20 3.87
CA LYS A 392 17.76 3.59 3.03
C LYS A 392 17.36 4.33 1.73
N TYR A 393 16.20 4.00 1.17
CA TYR A 393 15.74 4.50 -0.12
C TYR A 393 14.62 5.55 -0.01
N LEU A 394 14.29 6.02 1.19
CA LEU A 394 13.35 7.13 1.32
C LEU A 394 13.87 8.38 0.58
N PRO A 395 12.95 9.18 0.00
CA PRO A 395 13.33 10.39 -0.73
C PRO A 395 13.89 11.49 0.17
N SER A 396 13.42 11.60 1.43
CA SER A 396 14.01 12.44 2.47
C SER A 396 14.54 11.61 3.64
N SER A 397 15.49 12.17 4.40
CA SER A 397 16.12 11.55 5.57
C SER A 397 16.01 12.50 6.76
N GLY A 398 15.29 12.12 7.81
CA GLY A 398 15.16 12.98 8.99
C GLY A 398 14.12 12.52 10.00
N LEU A 399 13.64 13.48 10.79
CA LEU A 399 12.54 13.27 11.72
C LEU A 399 11.21 13.36 10.95
N ALA A 400 10.40 12.32 11.01
CA ALA A 400 9.00 12.36 10.59
C ALA A 400 8.14 12.83 11.76
N VAL A 401 7.20 13.72 11.46
CA VAL A 401 6.16 14.18 12.39
C VAL A 401 4.81 13.87 11.76
N TYR A 402 4.10 12.91 12.34
CA TYR A 402 2.78 12.53 11.88
C TYR A 402 1.71 13.25 12.70
N HIS A 403 0.71 13.81 12.03
CA HIS A 403 -0.51 14.33 12.64
C HIS A 403 -1.61 13.32 12.43
N CYS A 404 -2.06 12.69 13.51
CA CYS A 404 -2.94 11.54 13.48
C CYS A 404 -4.30 11.90 14.06
N ASP A 405 -5.37 11.37 13.46
CA ASP A 405 -6.71 11.41 14.01
C ASP A 405 -7.45 10.10 13.69
N THR A 406 -7.78 9.30 14.69
CA THR A 406 -8.48 8.01 14.48
C THR A 406 -9.92 8.13 13.95
N LEU A 407 -10.46 9.34 13.87
CA LEU A 407 -11.73 9.67 13.22
C LEU A 407 -11.56 10.27 11.81
N GLY A 408 -10.33 10.48 11.36
CA GLY A 408 -10.04 10.93 10.00
C GLY A 408 -10.21 9.84 8.93
N SER A 409 -9.98 10.21 7.67
CA SER A 409 -9.91 9.29 6.53
C SER A 409 -8.80 9.76 5.58
N ASN A 410 -7.98 8.84 5.07
CA ASN A 410 -6.90 9.18 4.13
C ASN A 410 -7.41 9.69 2.77
N GLU A 411 -8.72 9.72 2.54
CA GLU A 411 -9.35 10.31 1.36
C GLU A 411 -9.59 11.83 1.50
N LEU A 412 -9.35 12.39 2.70
CA LEU A 412 -9.79 13.75 3.04
C LEU A 412 -8.59 14.69 3.20
N GLN A 413 -7.83 14.84 2.13
CA GLN A 413 -6.66 15.71 2.02
C GLN A 413 -6.92 17.20 2.30
N THR A 414 -8.18 17.65 2.27
CA THR A 414 -8.55 19.05 2.56
C THR A 414 -8.11 19.56 3.94
N GLY A 415 -7.89 18.67 4.91
CA GLY A 415 -7.32 19.04 6.22
C GLY A 415 -8.18 19.99 7.07
N SER A 416 -9.51 19.91 6.95
CA SER A 416 -10.46 20.70 7.75
C SER A 416 -10.97 19.91 8.97
N SER A 417 -11.57 20.59 9.95
CA SER A 417 -12.04 19.96 11.20
C SER A 417 -12.98 18.75 11.04
N ASN A 418 -13.70 18.68 9.91
CA ASN A 418 -14.67 17.63 9.63
C ASN A 418 -14.28 16.77 8.41
N ARG A 419 -13.16 17.09 7.73
CA ARG A 419 -12.66 16.39 6.56
C ARG A 419 -11.13 16.48 6.57
N HIS A 420 -10.50 15.46 7.14
CA HIS A 420 -9.05 15.40 7.35
C HIS A 420 -8.54 13.97 7.36
N TYR A 421 -7.23 13.83 7.16
CA TYR A 421 -6.55 12.54 7.20
C TYR A 421 -6.60 11.86 8.56
N GLN A 422 -6.60 10.53 8.54
CA GLN A 422 -6.34 9.75 9.76
C GLN A 422 -4.87 9.77 10.16
N CYS A 423 -3.96 9.93 9.19
CA CYS A 423 -2.55 10.20 9.43
C CYS A 423 -1.98 11.02 8.28
N ALA A 424 -1.47 12.21 8.60
CA ALA A 424 -0.77 13.10 7.67
C ALA A 424 0.72 13.16 8.03
N LEU A 425 1.61 13.28 7.05
CA LEU A 425 2.99 13.70 7.29
C LEU A 425 3.06 15.23 7.28
N LEU A 426 3.51 15.85 8.37
CA LEU A 426 3.80 17.29 8.37
C LEU A 426 5.09 17.56 7.60
N GLN A 427 4.98 17.71 6.27
CA GLN A 427 6.09 17.98 5.35
C GLN A 427 6.88 19.23 5.78
N ALA A 428 8.18 19.07 6.03
CA ALA A 428 9.02 20.06 6.68
C ALA A 428 9.18 21.37 5.89
N ASP A 429 8.96 21.36 4.58
CA ASP A 429 8.92 22.53 3.72
C ASP A 429 7.59 23.28 3.72
N GLY A 430 6.50 22.62 4.12
CA GLY A 430 5.14 23.16 4.11
C GLY A 430 4.54 23.33 2.71
N ASN A 431 5.02 22.58 1.71
CA ASN A 431 4.49 22.63 0.34
C ASN A 431 3.18 21.87 0.16
N SER A 432 2.93 20.87 1.01
CA SER A 432 1.80 19.94 0.87
C SER A 432 1.78 19.21 -0.47
N ASP A 433 2.95 18.78 -0.95
CA ASP A 433 3.11 18.09 -2.23
C ASP A 433 2.38 16.73 -2.22
N LEU A 434 2.39 16.05 -1.09
CA LEU A 434 1.64 14.80 -0.90
C LEU A 434 0.12 15.01 -0.98
N GLU A 435 -0.42 16.00 -0.26
CA GLU A 435 -1.87 16.32 -0.27
C GLU A 435 -2.35 16.80 -1.64
N ASN A 436 -1.47 17.45 -2.41
CA ASN A 436 -1.79 18.02 -3.72
C ASN A 436 -1.45 17.08 -4.89
N ASP A 437 -1.09 15.81 -4.64
CA ASP A 437 -0.74 14.81 -5.67
C ASP A 437 0.39 15.30 -6.61
N VAL A 438 1.32 16.10 -6.08
CA VAL A 438 2.46 16.66 -6.85
C VAL A 438 3.54 15.60 -7.03
N ASN A 439 3.82 14.84 -5.97
CA ASN A 439 4.76 13.73 -5.96
C ASN A 439 4.43 12.76 -4.80
N SER A 440 5.12 11.62 -4.76
CA SER A 440 5.00 10.58 -3.71
C SER A 440 5.98 10.78 -2.53
N GLY A 441 6.58 11.96 -2.43
CA GLY A 441 7.62 12.35 -1.48
C GLY A 441 8.89 12.84 -2.19
N ASP A 442 9.58 13.79 -1.59
CA ASP A 442 10.82 14.37 -2.10
C ASP A 442 11.86 14.62 -0.98
N GLY A 443 12.95 15.30 -1.30
CA GLY A 443 14.07 15.49 -0.38
C GLY A 443 13.80 16.44 0.80
N THR A 444 12.70 17.20 0.77
CA THR A 444 12.41 18.26 1.75
C THR A 444 11.26 17.95 2.71
N ASP A 445 10.64 16.77 2.63
CA ASP A 445 9.51 16.41 3.50
C ASP A 445 9.88 16.14 4.97
N LEU A 446 11.06 15.56 5.26
CA LEU A 446 11.45 15.23 6.64
C LEU A 446 12.31 16.31 7.26
N TYR A 447 12.13 16.52 8.57
CA TYR A 447 12.89 17.55 9.28
C TYR A 447 14.34 17.12 9.47
N SER A 448 15.25 17.92 8.93
CA SER A 448 16.70 17.78 9.08
C SER A 448 17.24 18.70 10.18
N GLU A 449 18.56 18.84 10.28
CA GLU A 449 19.22 19.67 11.30
C GLU A 449 18.73 21.11 11.25
N LYS A 450 18.22 21.60 12.39
CA LYS A 450 17.74 22.98 12.50
C LYS A 450 17.74 23.45 13.95
N ASP A 451 18.46 24.55 14.17
CA ASP A 451 18.44 25.28 15.44
C ASP A 451 17.15 26.09 15.61
N GLY A 452 16.71 26.27 16.85
CA GLY A 452 15.53 27.04 17.20
C GLY A 452 14.21 26.28 16.98
N VAL A 453 13.09 27.02 17.01
CA VAL A 453 11.75 26.42 16.88
C VAL A 453 11.54 25.93 15.44
N VAL A 454 11.24 24.63 15.33
CA VAL A 454 10.98 23.94 14.06
C VAL A 454 9.48 23.73 13.84
N ILE A 455 8.77 23.28 14.88
CA ILE A 455 7.32 23.08 14.85
C ILE A 455 6.69 23.79 16.05
N SER A 456 5.60 24.51 15.81
CA SER A 456 4.71 25.08 16.82
C SER A 456 3.36 25.42 16.21
N GLY A 457 2.41 25.92 17.01
CA GLY A 457 1.16 26.47 16.51
C GLY A 457 1.30 27.71 15.60
N SER A 458 2.51 28.25 15.40
CA SER A 458 2.76 29.43 14.55
C SER A 458 3.72 29.17 13.38
N THR A 459 4.22 27.95 13.21
CA THR A 459 5.09 27.58 12.07
C THR A 459 4.26 27.15 10.86
N ASN A 460 4.91 27.02 9.70
CA ASN A 460 4.37 26.30 8.55
C ASN A 460 5.36 25.18 8.17
N PRO A 461 4.94 23.90 8.23
CA PRO A 461 3.66 23.42 8.76
C PRO A 461 3.53 23.68 10.28
N SER A 462 2.30 23.65 10.78
CA SER A 462 1.98 23.95 12.19
C SER A 462 1.60 22.69 12.96
N SER A 463 1.78 22.70 14.29
CA SER A 463 1.21 21.67 15.19
C SER A 463 -0.23 21.97 15.62
N ARG A 464 -1.00 22.76 14.85
CA ARG A 464 -2.41 23.00 15.18
C ARG A 464 -3.24 21.76 14.96
N LEU A 465 -4.32 21.64 15.71
CA LEU A 465 -5.32 20.61 15.47
C LEU A 465 -6.11 20.90 14.19
N TRP A 466 -6.85 19.92 13.68
CA TRP A 466 -7.69 20.07 12.47
C TRP A 466 -8.78 21.16 12.64
N ASN A 467 -9.17 21.48 13.87
CA ASN A 467 -10.06 22.59 14.20
C ASN A 467 -9.34 23.95 14.36
N ASN A 468 -8.06 24.02 14.00
CA ASN A 468 -7.13 25.15 14.14
C ASN A 468 -6.79 25.58 15.58
N SER A 469 -7.21 24.83 16.61
CA SER A 469 -6.78 25.11 17.99
C SER A 469 -5.28 24.83 18.16
N ASP A 470 -4.66 25.52 19.13
CA ASP A 470 -3.26 25.28 19.48
C ASP A 470 -3.17 23.94 20.23
N SER A 471 -2.34 23.00 19.75
CA SER A 471 -2.09 21.74 20.45
C SER A 471 -1.17 21.91 21.66
N GLY A 472 -0.36 22.97 21.66
CA GLY A 472 0.70 23.19 22.64
C GLY A 472 2.03 22.48 22.35
N LEU A 473 2.09 21.61 21.33
CA LEU A 473 3.33 20.94 20.94
C LEU A 473 4.31 21.94 20.32
N VAL A 474 5.51 22.01 20.86
CA VAL A 474 6.64 22.76 20.29
C VAL A 474 7.87 21.88 20.21
N ILE A 475 8.47 21.81 19.03
CA ILE A 475 9.70 21.08 18.74
C ILE A 475 10.78 22.08 18.31
N SER A 476 11.98 21.94 18.87
CA SER A 476 13.12 22.80 18.57
C SER A 476 14.44 22.05 18.58
N ASP A 477 15.48 22.67 18.03
CA ASP A 477 16.87 22.21 18.10
C ASP A 477 17.04 20.75 17.63
N ILE A 478 16.60 20.45 16.41
CA ILE A 478 16.72 19.11 15.81
C ILE A 478 18.16 18.92 15.33
N SER A 479 18.81 17.83 15.73
CA SER A 479 20.14 17.47 15.27
C SER A 479 20.13 16.85 13.87
N SER A 480 21.30 16.80 13.23
CA SER A 480 21.52 16.00 12.01
C SER A 480 20.90 14.59 12.04
N PRO A 481 20.27 14.13 10.94
CA PRO A 481 19.80 12.75 10.79
C PRO A 481 20.92 11.73 11.04
N GLY A 482 20.57 10.63 11.69
CA GLY A 482 21.51 9.59 12.10
C GLY A 482 20.83 8.45 12.85
N SER A 483 21.64 7.53 13.39
CA SER A 483 21.12 6.44 14.24
C SER A 483 20.37 6.95 15.48
N VAL A 484 20.63 8.20 15.88
CA VAL A 484 19.87 8.94 16.88
C VAL A 484 19.65 10.36 16.38
N ILE A 485 18.40 10.82 16.41
CA ILE A 485 18.05 12.25 16.29
C ILE A 485 17.80 12.78 17.69
N LYS A 486 18.45 13.90 18.03
CA LYS A 486 18.18 14.66 19.25
C LYS A 486 17.32 15.87 18.91
N LEU A 487 16.41 16.21 19.80
CA LEU A 487 15.54 17.39 19.69
C LEU A 487 15.13 17.88 21.08
N LYS A 488 14.51 19.05 21.16
CA LYS A 488 13.88 19.55 22.38
C LYS A 488 12.37 19.66 22.23
N ILE A 489 11.67 19.15 23.23
CA ILE A 489 10.23 19.36 23.42
C ILE A 489 10.04 20.51 24.40
N LEU A 490 9.23 21.50 24.03
CA LEU A 490 8.92 22.66 24.87
C LEU A 490 7.41 22.73 25.11
N ASN A 491 6.93 22.00 26.11
CA ASN A 491 5.50 22.06 26.43
C ASN A 491 5.18 23.32 27.23
N LYS A 492 4.11 24.02 26.84
CA LYS A 492 3.52 25.03 27.73
C LYS A 492 2.95 24.29 28.95
N PRO A 493 3.28 24.66 30.20
CA PRO A 493 2.58 24.12 31.35
C PRO A 493 1.09 24.45 31.23
N ASN A 494 0.24 23.44 31.44
CA ASN A 494 -1.22 23.58 31.50
C ASN A 494 -1.68 24.60 32.54
#